data_AF-A0A1I1G729-F1
#
_entry.id   AF-A0A1I1G729-F1
#
_cell.length_a   1.000
_cell.length_b   1.000
_cell.length_c   1.000
_cell.angle_alpha   90.00
_cell.angle_beta   90.00
_cell.angle_gamma   90.00
#
_symmetry.space_group_name_H-M   'P 1'
#
loop_
_entity.id
_entity.type
_entity.pdbx_description
1 polymer ?
#
loop_
_entity_poly.entity_id
_entity_poly.type
_entity_poly.pdbx_seq_one_letter_code
_entity_poly.pdbx_strand_id
1 'polypeptide(L)'
;MEKQDFNYYAKSILTVLGNAYPFSKKIGFDDIHKDGTATNEQINLHNSVIEFLISEGLLRLLPVDFNVLSYYQLTPNGFSLFCKNA
;
A
#
# COMPACT_ATOMS: atom_id res chain seq x y z
N MET A 1 -18.23 10.64 4.99
CA MET A 1 -16.76 10.69 4.94
C MET A 1 -16.13 9.50 4.22
N GLU A 2 -16.82 8.37 4.03
CA GLU A 2 -16.18 7.08 3.68
C GLU A 2 -15.48 6.95 2.30
N LYS A 3 -15.98 7.56 1.21
CA LYS A 3 -15.37 7.36 -0.13
C LYS A 3 -14.14 8.24 -0.41
N GLN A 4 -14.07 9.42 0.20
CA GLN A 4 -12.97 10.35 -0.02
C GLN A 4 -11.71 9.86 0.69
N ASP A 5 -11.88 9.32 1.90
CA ASP A 5 -10.79 8.77 2.71
C ASP A 5 -10.22 7.49 2.08
N PHE A 6 -11.07 6.56 1.61
CA PHE A 6 -10.60 5.33 0.95
C PHE A 6 -9.75 5.61 -0.30
N ASN A 7 -10.23 6.46 -1.21
CA ASN A 7 -9.51 6.79 -2.45
C ASN A 7 -8.19 7.53 -2.15
N TYR A 8 -8.19 8.40 -1.14
CA TYR A 8 -6.98 9.07 -0.68
C TYR A 8 -5.93 8.06 -0.21
N TYR A 9 -6.33 7.11 0.64
CA TYR A 9 -5.42 6.09 1.16
C TYR A 9 -4.94 5.13 0.07
N ALA A 10 -5.82 4.70 -0.83
CA ALA A 10 -5.44 3.88 -1.96
C ALA A 10 -4.39 4.58 -2.83
N LYS A 11 -4.60 5.87 -3.14
CA LYS A 11 -3.62 6.67 -3.90
C LYS A 11 -2.30 6.85 -3.16
N SER A 12 -2.34 7.09 -1.85
CA SER A 12 -1.16 7.22 -1.01
C SER A 12 -0.31 5.94 -1.03
N ILE A 13 -0.94 4.79 -0.76
CA ILE A 13 -0.30 3.46 -0.76
C ILE A 13 0.32 3.17 -2.13
N LEU A 14 -0.43 3.36 -3.22
CA LEU A 14 0.05 3.13 -4.57
C LEU A 14 1.23 4.05 -4.93
N THR A 15 1.24 5.29 -4.44
CA THR A 15 2.34 6.25 -4.66
C THR A 15 3.62 5.82 -3.95
N VAL A 16 3.53 5.42 -2.68
CA VAL A 16 4.68 4.92 -1.90
C VAL A 16 5.28 3.69 -2.58
N LEU A 17 4.43 2.77 -3.04
CA LEU A 17 4.86 1.54 -3.70
C LEU A 17 5.36 1.77 -5.14
N GLY A 18 4.80 2.76 -5.85
CA GLY A 18 5.23 3.15 -7.21
C GLY A 18 6.61 3.80 -7.23
N ASN A 19 6.89 4.65 -6.23
CA ASN A 19 8.20 5.29 -6.06
C ASN A 19 9.30 4.31 -5.61
N ALA A 20 8.94 3.09 -5.23
CA ALA A 20 9.87 2.04 -4.84
C ALA A 20 10.53 1.32 -6.05
N TYR A 21 10.34 1.81 -7.29
CA TYR A 21 10.90 1.21 -8.50
C TYR A 21 12.44 1.29 -8.58
N PRO A 22 13.15 0.24 -9.07
CA PRO A 22 12.63 -1.05 -9.51
C PRO A 22 12.11 -1.88 -8.34
N PHE A 23 11.14 -2.74 -8.65
CA PHE A 23 10.43 -3.73 -7.82
C PHE A 23 11.25 -4.58 -6.82
N SER A 24 12.56 -4.35 -6.72
CA SER A 24 13.48 -4.91 -5.73
C SER A 24 13.39 -4.26 -4.35
N LYS A 25 12.83 -3.04 -4.22
CA LYS A 25 12.70 -2.38 -2.92
C LYS A 25 11.46 -2.89 -2.19
N LYS A 26 11.67 -3.62 -1.09
CA LYS A 26 10.58 -4.06 -0.21
C LYS A 26 10.07 -2.86 0.58
N ILE A 27 8.76 -2.61 0.54
CA ILE A 27 8.10 -1.54 1.30
C ILE A 27 7.40 -2.18 2.49
N GLY A 28 7.81 -1.79 3.69
CA GLY A 28 7.29 -2.34 4.94
C GLY A 28 5.98 -1.65 5.36
N PHE A 29 5.32 -2.25 6.35
CA PHE A 29 4.18 -1.63 7.03
C PHE A 29 4.50 -0.19 7.49
N ASP A 30 5.67 0.02 8.11
CA ASP A 30 6.07 1.33 8.64
C ASP A 30 6.27 2.38 7.55
N ASP A 31 6.66 1.98 6.34
CA ASP A 31 6.81 2.91 5.21
C ASP A 31 5.44 3.41 4.71
N ILE A 32 4.40 2.60 4.84
CA ILE A 32 3.02 2.95 4.50
C ILE A 32 2.37 3.78 5.61
N HIS A 33 2.78 3.56 6.87
CA HIS A 33 2.22 4.20 8.06
C HIS A 33 3.16 5.27 8.68
N LYS A 34 3.99 5.91 7.84
CA LYS A 34 5.06 6.83 8.28
C LYS A 34 4.61 8.02 9.13
N ASP A 35 3.35 8.42 9.02
CA ASP A 35 2.78 9.47 9.86
C ASP A 35 2.43 8.89 11.23
N GLY A 36 3.38 9.00 12.16
CA GLY A 36 3.37 8.41 13.51
C GLY A 36 2.28 8.90 14.47
N THR A 37 1.17 9.43 13.97
CA THR A 37 -0.01 9.84 14.75
C THR A 37 -1.32 9.31 14.17
N ALA A 38 -1.28 8.24 13.36
CA ALA A 38 -2.49 7.61 12.84
C ALA A 38 -3.33 7.03 13.99
N THR A 39 -4.62 7.35 14.04
CA THR A 39 -5.56 6.72 14.98
C THR A 39 -5.77 5.26 14.62
N ASN A 40 -6.23 4.43 15.56
CA ASN A 40 -6.57 3.03 15.29
C ASN A 40 -7.59 2.88 14.15
N GLU A 41 -8.50 3.84 13.99
CA GLU A 41 -9.47 3.87 12.89
C GLU A 41 -8.80 4.11 11.54
N GLN A 42 -7.83 5.01 11.47
CA GLN A 42 -7.04 5.25 10.26
C GLN A 42 -6.19 4.04 9.90
N ILE A 43 -5.59 3.37 10.88
CA ILE A 43 -4.84 2.13 10.68
C ILE A 43 -5.75 1.01 10.16
N ASN A 44 -6.95 0.85 10.74
CA ASN A 44 -7.90 -0.16 10.30
C ASN A 44 -8.40 0.12 8.87
N LEU A 45 -8.61 1.39 8.52
CA LEU A 45 -8.98 1.78 7.16
C LEU A 45 -7.83 1.53 6.18
N HIS A 46 -6.59 1.87 6.55
CA HIS A 46 -5.39 1.54 5.79
C HIS A 46 -5.28 0.04 5.50
N ASN A 47 -5.42 -0.79 6.54
CA ASN A 47 -5.37 -2.24 6.39
C ASN A 47 -6.48 -2.75 5.46
N SER A 48 -7.71 -2.25 5.61
CA SER A 48 -8.83 -2.61 4.73
C SER A 48 -8.58 -2.22 3.27
N VAL A 49 -7.94 -1.07 3.03
CA VAL A 49 -7.54 -0.64 1.69
C VAL A 49 -6.45 -1.56 1.12
N ILE A 50 -5.45 -1.93 1.92
CA ILE A 50 -4.38 -2.85 1.50
C ILE A 50 -4.97 -4.22 1.13
N GLU A 51 -5.85 -4.77 1.96
CA GLU A 51 -6.53 -6.03 1.69
C GLU A 51 -7.33 -5.98 0.39
N PHE A 52 -8.08 -4.89 0.15
CA PHE A 52 -8.79 -4.69 -1.10
C PHE A 52 -7.83 -4.64 -2.30
N LEU A 53 -6.73 -3.89 -2.22
CA LEU A 53 -5.77 -3.82 -3.33
C LEU A 53 -5.07 -5.16 -3.60
N ILE A 54 -4.90 -6.01 -2.57
CA ILE A 54 -4.43 -7.39 -2.72
C ILE A 54 -5.50 -8.26 -3.39
N SER A 55 -6.77 -8.17 -2.97
CA SER A 55 -7.86 -8.95 -3.57
C SER A 55 -8.08 -8.62 -5.05
N GLU A 56 -7.88 -7.35 -5.43
CA GLU A 56 -7.92 -6.89 -6.82
C GLU A 56 -6.65 -7.26 -7.63
N GLY A 57 -5.66 -7.91 -7.00
CA GLY A 57 -4.42 -8.30 -7.65
C GLY A 57 -3.52 -7.13 -8.06
N LEU A 58 -3.69 -5.96 -7.44
CA LEU A 58 -2.88 -4.77 -7.67
C LEU A 58 -1.64 -4.77 -6.78
N LEU A 59 -1.74 -5.35 -5.59
CA LEU A 59 -0.65 -5.57 -4.65
C LEU A 59 -0.40 -7.05 -4.42
N ARG A 60 0.86 -7.38 -4.09
CA ARG A 60 1.24 -8.69 -3.57
C ARG A 60 1.90 -8.55 -2.21
N LEU A 61 1.51 -9.43 -1.29
CA LEU A 61 2.21 -9.65 -0.02
C LEU A 61 3.44 -10.51 -0.29
N LEU A 62 4.60 -10.05 0.17
CA LEU A 62 5.87 -10.78 0.05
C LEU A 62 6.18 -11.55 1.34
N PRO A 63 6.99 -12.62 1.25
CA PRO A 63 7.48 -13.33 2.43
C PRO A 63 8.19 -12.37 3.39
N VAL A 64 7.87 -12.50 4.66
CA VAL A 64 8.46 -11.71 5.74
C VAL A 64 9.82 -12.28 6.10
N ASP A 65 10.86 -11.45 6.02
CA ASP A 65 12.13 -11.69 6.71
C ASP A 65 12.08 -10.99 8.08
N PHE A 66 12.70 -11.60 9.10
CA PHE A 66 12.67 -11.21 10.52
C PHE A 66 12.52 -9.69 10.81
N ASN A 67 11.69 -9.36 11.81
CA ASN A 67 11.39 -8.03 12.35
C ASN A 67 10.55 -7.06 11.49
N VAL A 68 9.98 -7.48 10.37
CA VAL A 68 9.02 -6.66 9.61
C VAL A 68 7.63 -7.28 9.62
N LEU A 69 6.58 -6.50 9.87
CA LEU A 69 5.21 -7.02 9.97
C LEU A 69 4.67 -7.55 8.63
N SER A 70 4.99 -6.88 7.53
CA SER A 70 4.59 -7.26 6.17
C SER A 70 5.38 -6.48 5.14
N TYR A 71 5.65 -7.11 3.98
CA TYR A 71 6.24 -6.44 2.83
C TYR A 71 5.25 -6.43 1.67
N TYR A 72 5.06 -5.27 1.05
CA TYR A 72 4.14 -5.09 -0.05
C TYR A 72 4.86 -4.67 -1.32
N GLN A 73 4.31 -5.09 -2.45
CA GLN A 73 4.83 -4.71 -3.76
C GLN A 73 3.70 -4.58 -4.77
N LEU A 74 3.80 -3.60 -5.68
CA LEU A 74 2.92 -3.52 -6.84
C LEU A 74 3.10 -4.73 -7.77
N THR A 75 1.99 -5.26 -8.24
CA THR A 75 1.99 -6.17 -9.40
C THR A 75 2.14 -5.36 -10.68
N PRO A 76 2.44 -5.99 -11.83
CA PRO A 76 2.42 -5.29 -13.12
C PRO A 76 1.09 -4.59 -13.41
N ASN A 77 -0.04 -5.17 -12.97
CA ASN A 77 -1.37 -4.56 -13.11
C ASN A 77 -1.52 -3.32 -12.21
N GLY A 78 -1.10 -3.42 -10.95
CA GLY A 78 -1.07 -2.29 -10.02
C GLY A 78 -0.20 -1.14 -10.53
N PHE A 79 0.98 -1.45 -11.08
CA PHE A 79 1.87 -0.45 -11.65
C PHE A 79 1.30 0.20 -12.91
N SER A 80 0.71 -0.58 -13.82
CA SER A 80 0.03 -0.06 -15.01
C SER A 80 -1.12 0.89 -14.64
N LEU A 81 -1.91 0.53 -13.62
CA LEU A 81 -2.99 1.37 -13.11
C LEU A 81 -2.45 2.66 -12.48
N PHE A 82 -1.37 2.56 -11.70
CA PHE A 82 -0.67 3.72 -11.15
C PHE A 82 -0.18 4.65 -12.26
N CYS A 83 0.57 4.17 -13.25
CA CYS A 83 1.10 5.00 -14.34
C CYS A 83 0.01 5.70 -15.18
N LYS A 84 -1.19 5.11 -15.29
CA LYS A 84 -2.32 5.72 -16.01
C LYS A 84 -2.99 6.86 -15.22
N ASN A 85 -2.79 6.91 -13.91
CA ASN A 85 -3.45 7.85 -13.00
C ASN A 85 -2.46 8.68 -12.16
N ALA A 86 -1.16 8.62 -12.50
CA ALA A 86 -0.06 9.34 -11.85
C ALA A 86 0.01 10.80 -12.31
#